data_AF-A0A0N8TA39-F1
#
_entry.id   AF-A0A0N8TA39-F1
#
_cell.length_a   1.000
_cell.length_b   1.000
_cell.length_c   1.000
_cell.angle_alpha   90.00
_cell.angle_beta   90.00
_cell.angle_gamma   90.00
#
_symmetry.space_group_name_H-M   'P 1'
#
loop_
_entity.id
_entity.type
_entity.pdbx_description
1 polymer ?
#
loop_
_entity_poly.entity_id
_entity_poly.type
_entity_poly.pdbx_seq_one_letter_code
_entity_poly.pdbx_strand_id
1 'polypeptide(L)'
;MYLLVTGLLYFLVTHVPMGSVRLVQPSGVDAHVPLLPFTLPLYLSYTLVMPLLVYMGRQSSWLLPTFFAGALAAGLCLVCHLFWPTMILRPETGAAWLDWLYRLDAPLAASPSGHVALPVAISVAMAGLRLQKAWVFAVWSVVLMLTVMTTGQHVFTDMAYGAAIGVACGAATLIFKRCAVDLRTLSALLLEWLCILVTIRVALYLADWRFYLLAMLIVAARQHALFVLYHDATHYNLTRRRSTNDFLINLAIGVPGLVPIEFYRPLHLDHHQHAGTEQDPERRFLYYRQPWRFQPLSAKLLLRQLLGDLLMVNTLRNIAAYKAAGGAPPKITRPLISAALVWLMIVACLVWQCSIREVGMLAMLWFIPLVTVGTLLQKIRSIAEHSGGPGVTPGWQEWTYAWRVGWLGRFFIWPYHINLHLQHHRTASIPWHALPSAVGKDEKLLPSRALPALMWSGLRRKT
;
A
#
# COMPACT_ATOMS: atom_id res chain seq x y z
N MET A 1 4.40 9.46 -11.14
CA MET A 1 3.52 8.63 -10.30
C MET A 1 2.68 9.48 -9.35
N TYR A 2 3.28 10.24 -8.41
CA TYR A 2 2.54 11.09 -7.47
C TYR A 2 1.45 11.94 -8.13
N LEU A 3 1.81 12.81 -9.08
CA LEU A 3 0.85 13.70 -9.78
C LEU A 3 -0.29 12.94 -10.48
N LEU A 4 0.02 11.78 -11.06
CA LEU A 4 -0.99 10.94 -11.71
C LEU A 4 -1.97 10.37 -10.68
N VAL A 5 -1.47 9.81 -9.58
CA VAL A 5 -2.30 9.20 -8.54
C VAL A 5 -3.15 10.26 -7.82
N THR A 6 -2.53 11.36 -7.38
CA THR A 6 -3.27 12.42 -6.70
C THR A 6 -4.24 13.14 -7.63
N GLY A 7 -3.87 13.36 -8.89
CA GLY A 7 -4.76 13.96 -9.88
C GLY A 7 -5.98 13.08 -10.20
N LEU A 8 -5.78 11.78 -10.41
CA LEU A 8 -6.89 10.84 -10.65
C LEU A 8 -7.82 10.73 -9.44
N LEU A 9 -7.27 10.64 -8.23
CA LEU A 9 -8.07 10.58 -7.01
C LEU A 9 -8.81 11.89 -6.76
N TYR A 10 -8.14 13.04 -6.97
CA TYR A 10 -8.77 14.36 -6.85
C TYR A 10 -9.93 14.50 -7.85
N PHE A 11 -9.70 14.13 -9.11
CA PHE A 11 -10.73 14.10 -10.14
C PHE A 11 -11.93 13.24 -9.70
N LEU A 12 -11.67 12.04 -9.20
CA LEU A 12 -12.69 11.12 -8.72
C LEU A 12 -13.55 11.76 -7.60
N VAL A 13 -12.93 12.31 -6.56
CA VAL A 13 -13.68 12.87 -5.41
C VAL A 13 -14.39 14.18 -5.71
N THR A 14 -13.97 14.91 -6.76
CA THR A 14 -14.60 16.17 -7.19
C THR A 14 -15.68 16.00 -8.25
N HIS A 15 -15.71 14.86 -8.98
CA HIS A 15 -16.69 14.62 -10.04
C HIS A 15 -17.68 13.50 -9.70
N VAL A 16 -17.29 12.57 -8.84
CA VAL A 16 -18.08 11.41 -8.46
C VAL A 16 -18.10 11.29 -6.92
N PRO A 17 -18.84 12.16 -6.22
CA PRO A 17 -18.98 12.04 -4.77
C PRO A 17 -19.71 10.73 -4.46
N MET A 18 -19.00 9.74 -3.93
CA MET A 18 -19.52 8.38 -3.71
C MET A 18 -20.44 8.27 -2.48
N GLY A 19 -21.36 9.22 -2.30
CA GLY A 19 -22.28 9.28 -1.17
C GLY A 19 -22.93 10.65 -1.02
N SER A 20 -23.72 10.82 0.03
CA SER A 20 -24.35 12.11 0.35
C SER A 20 -23.29 13.16 0.63
N VAL A 21 -23.31 14.25 -0.13
CA VAL A 21 -22.41 15.39 0.06
C VAL A 21 -22.89 16.22 1.25
N ARG A 22 -21.99 16.49 2.19
CA ARG A 22 -22.27 17.30 3.37
C ARG A 22 -21.75 18.72 3.20
N LEU A 23 -22.58 19.69 3.54
CA LEU A 23 -22.18 21.09 3.54
C LEU A 23 -21.31 21.41 4.76
N VAL A 24 -20.11 21.96 4.53
CA VAL A 24 -19.27 22.55 5.58
C VAL A 24 -19.80 23.94 5.86
N GLN A 25 -20.26 24.16 7.09
CA GLN A 25 -20.84 25.44 7.49
C GLN A 25 -19.72 26.46 7.79
N PRO A 26 -19.84 27.71 7.30
CA PRO A 26 -18.97 28.80 7.72
C PRO A 26 -19.07 29.03 9.24
N SER A 27 -17.94 29.37 9.84
CA SER A 27 -17.84 29.78 11.24
C SER A 27 -18.00 31.30 11.40
N GLY A 28 -18.06 31.79 12.65
CA GLY A 28 -18.05 33.23 12.91
C GLY A 28 -16.77 33.94 12.41
N VAL A 29 -15.65 33.23 12.25
CA VAL A 29 -14.42 33.79 11.68
C VAL A 29 -14.62 34.15 10.20
N ASP A 30 -15.36 33.30 9.47
CA ASP A 30 -15.57 33.44 8.04
C ASP A 30 -16.39 34.70 7.70
N ALA A 31 -17.25 35.17 8.63
CA ALA A 31 -18.00 36.41 8.48
C ALA A 31 -17.11 37.67 8.42
N HIS A 32 -15.87 37.58 8.91
CA HIS A 32 -14.91 38.70 8.94
C HIS A 32 -13.82 38.58 7.86
N VAL A 33 -13.92 37.58 6.98
CA VAL A 33 -12.90 37.34 5.95
C VAL A 33 -13.41 37.87 4.62
N PRO A 34 -12.84 38.97 4.10
CA PRO A 34 -13.28 39.51 2.82
C PRO A 34 -12.80 38.64 1.64
N LEU A 35 -13.57 38.66 0.56
CA LEU A 35 -13.08 38.16 -0.73
C LEU A 35 -12.07 39.15 -1.30
N LEU A 36 -10.87 38.68 -1.60
CA LEU A 36 -9.77 39.48 -2.15
C LEU A 36 -9.29 38.87 -3.47
N PRO A 37 -9.88 39.22 -4.63
CA PRO A 37 -9.53 38.62 -5.92
C PRO A 37 -8.03 38.68 -6.27
N PHE A 38 -7.32 39.72 -5.82
CA PHE A 38 -5.89 39.88 -6.05
C PHE A 38 -5.02 38.82 -5.37
N THR A 39 -5.56 38.05 -4.40
CA THR A 39 -4.83 36.95 -3.74
C THR A 39 -4.85 35.66 -4.56
N LEU A 40 -5.59 35.61 -5.67
CA LEU A 40 -5.70 34.42 -6.53
C LEU A 40 -4.33 33.89 -7.03
N PRO A 41 -3.38 34.71 -7.54
CA PRO A 41 -2.08 34.18 -7.97
C PRO A 41 -1.29 33.52 -6.82
N LEU A 42 -1.43 34.06 -5.60
CA LEU A 42 -0.83 33.47 -4.41
C LEU A 42 -1.50 32.14 -4.03
N TYR A 43 -2.82 32.01 -4.21
CA TYR A 43 -3.51 30.72 -4.06
C TYR A 43 -3.01 29.70 -5.10
N LEU A 44 -2.96 30.07 -6.38
CA LEU A 44 -2.53 29.18 -7.47
C LEU A 44 -1.08 28.71 -7.34
N SER A 45 -0.26 29.44 -6.58
CA SER A 45 1.11 29.03 -6.25
C SER A 45 1.20 27.67 -5.55
N TYR A 46 0.10 27.16 -4.96
CA TYR A 46 0.02 25.80 -4.41
C TYR A 46 0.52 24.73 -5.41
N THR A 47 0.20 24.90 -6.69
CA THR A 47 0.62 23.96 -7.77
C THR A 47 2.14 23.85 -7.90
N LEU A 48 2.90 24.85 -7.42
CA LEU A 48 4.35 24.90 -7.46
C LEU A 48 5.03 24.30 -6.23
N VAL A 49 4.29 24.04 -5.14
CA VAL A 49 4.86 23.57 -3.86
C VAL A 49 5.64 22.26 -4.05
N MET A 50 5.02 21.26 -4.68
CA MET A 50 5.66 19.95 -4.93
C MET A 50 6.77 20.00 -5.99
N PRO A 51 6.56 20.61 -7.18
CA PRO A 51 7.64 20.79 -8.15
C PRO A 51 8.87 21.49 -7.58
N LEU A 52 8.67 22.57 -6.81
CA LEU A 52 9.78 23.31 -6.21
C LEU A 52 10.49 22.49 -5.13
N LEU A 53 9.75 21.78 -4.27
CA LEU A 53 10.33 20.87 -3.29
C LEU A 53 11.26 19.84 -3.96
N VAL A 54 10.77 19.19 -5.03
CA VAL A 54 11.54 18.19 -5.78
C VAL A 54 12.77 18.83 -6.43
N TYR A 55 12.61 19.98 -7.08
CA TYR A 55 13.73 20.69 -7.70
C TYR A 55 14.82 21.05 -6.69
N MET A 56 14.44 21.59 -5.53
CA MET A 56 15.36 21.98 -4.46
C MET A 56 16.05 20.78 -3.79
N GLY A 57 15.36 19.64 -3.72
CA GLY A 57 15.81 18.46 -2.97
C GLY A 57 16.34 17.30 -3.81
N ARG A 58 16.33 17.38 -5.15
CA ARG A 58 16.61 16.23 -6.04
C ARG A 58 17.92 15.49 -5.81
N GLN A 59 18.92 16.13 -5.22
CA GLN A 59 20.22 15.55 -4.88
C GLN A 59 20.45 15.42 -3.36
N SER A 60 19.41 15.65 -2.55
CA SER A 60 19.51 15.71 -1.10
C SER A 60 18.73 14.59 -0.42
N SER A 61 19.32 14.04 0.64
CA SER A 61 18.70 12.98 1.46
C SER A 61 17.44 13.45 2.22
N TRP A 62 17.28 14.77 2.42
CA TRP A 62 16.11 15.33 3.08
C TRP A 62 14.85 15.35 2.20
N LEU A 63 14.96 15.17 0.89
CA LEU A 63 13.80 15.20 -0.01
C LEU A 63 12.81 14.08 0.28
N LEU A 64 13.29 12.86 0.49
CA LEU A 64 12.40 11.71 0.72
C LEU A 64 11.46 11.92 1.92
N PRO A 65 11.94 12.27 3.14
CA PRO A 65 11.04 12.51 4.26
C PRO A 65 10.12 13.72 4.06
N THR A 66 10.58 14.83 3.47
CA THR A 66 9.70 16.00 3.26
C THR A 66 8.62 15.73 2.23
N PHE A 67 8.98 15.05 1.13
CA PHE A 67 8.04 14.60 0.12
C PHE A 67 7.04 13.59 0.69
N PHE A 68 7.51 12.64 1.50
CA PHE A 68 6.66 11.67 2.19
C PHE A 68 5.64 12.36 3.08
N ALA A 69 6.03 13.37 3.87
CA ALA A 69 5.12 14.11 4.74
C ALA A 69 4.00 14.80 3.94
N GLY A 70 4.35 15.51 2.87
CA GLY A 70 3.36 16.17 2.00
C GLY A 70 2.44 15.19 1.28
N ALA A 71 2.99 14.09 0.76
CA ALA A 71 2.22 13.04 0.09
C ALA A 71 1.28 12.30 1.05
N LEU A 72 1.72 12.05 2.28
CA LEU A 72 0.90 11.45 3.34
C LEU A 72 -0.28 12.36 3.70
N ALA A 73 -0.04 13.67 3.87
CA ALA A 73 -1.08 14.64 4.18
C ALA A 73 -2.11 14.75 3.06
N ALA A 74 -1.67 14.89 1.80
CA ALA A 74 -2.57 14.93 0.65
C ALA A 74 -3.35 13.61 0.46
N GLY A 75 -2.67 12.48 0.62
CA GLY A 75 -3.30 11.16 0.56
C GLY A 75 -4.39 10.98 1.63
N LEU A 76 -4.13 11.43 2.86
CA LEU A 76 -5.12 11.37 3.93
C LEU A 76 -6.34 12.27 3.64
N CYS A 77 -6.12 13.48 3.12
CA CYS A 77 -7.23 14.35 2.70
C CYS A 77 -8.09 13.68 1.62
N LEU A 78 -7.46 13.12 0.58
CA LEU A 78 -8.18 12.42 -0.50
C LEU A 78 -8.95 11.20 0.00
N VAL A 79 -8.39 10.43 0.94
CA VAL A 79 -9.11 9.32 1.59
C VAL A 79 -10.30 9.86 2.38
N CYS A 80 -10.14 10.95 3.14
CA CYS A 80 -11.27 11.60 3.82
C CYS A 80 -12.36 11.99 2.82
N HIS A 81 -12.03 12.65 1.71
CA HIS A 81 -13.01 13.08 0.71
C HIS A 81 -13.75 11.91 0.04
N LEU A 82 -13.08 10.77 -0.11
CA LEU A 82 -13.64 9.56 -0.71
C LEU A 82 -14.71 8.89 0.18
N PHE A 83 -14.50 8.89 1.50
CA PHE A 83 -15.41 8.27 2.47
C PHE A 83 -16.38 9.27 3.10
N TRP A 84 -16.01 10.55 3.11
CA TRP A 84 -16.79 11.65 3.68
C TRP A 84 -16.86 12.81 2.68
N PRO A 85 -17.72 12.72 1.65
CA PRO A 85 -17.85 13.77 0.64
C PRO A 85 -18.39 15.05 1.27
N THR A 86 -17.67 16.15 1.10
CA THR A 86 -18.04 17.47 1.62
C THR A 86 -17.96 18.53 0.54
N MET A 87 -18.78 19.58 0.68
CA MET A 87 -18.73 20.76 -0.16
C MET A 87 -18.77 22.06 0.66
N ILE A 88 -18.37 23.16 0.03
CA ILE A 88 -18.54 24.53 0.54
C ILE A 88 -19.45 25.30 -0.41
N LEU A 89 -20.32 26.15 0.14
CA LEU A 89 -21.05 27.13 -0.66
C LEU A 89 -20.12 28.29 -0.97
N ARG A 90 -19.87 28.50 -2.26
CA ARG A 90 -19.02 29.60 -2.72
C ARG A 90 -19.83 30.89 -2.84
N PRO A 91 -19.33 32.01 -2.32
CA PRO A 91 -20.01 33.30 -2.41
C PRO A 91 -19.99 33.85 -3.85
N GLU A 92 -20.92 34.76 -4.14
CA GLU A 92 -20.84 35.56 -5.36
C GLU A 92 -19.62 36.47 -5.29
N THR A 93 -18.79 36.46 -6.34
CA THR A 93 -17.45 37.08 -6.27
C THR A 93 -17.42 38.51 -6.81
N GLY A 94 -18.28 38.82 -7.79
CA GLY A 94 -18.23 40.08 -8.55
C GLY A 94 -16.91 40.30 -9.31
N ALA A 95 -16.05 39.28 -9.44
CA ALA A 95 -14.70 39.39 -9.96
C ALA A 95 -14.39 38.27 -10.96
N ALA A 96 -14.17 38.63 -12.22
CA ALA A 96 -14.00 37.70 -13.34
C ALA A 96 -12.92 36.62 -13.11
N TRP A 97 -11.87 36.95 -12.35
CA TRP A 97 -10.77 36.03 -12.07
C TRP A 97 -11.15 34.94 -11.06
N LEU A 98 -11.94 35.28 -10.03
CA LEU A 98 -12.47 34.29 -9.09
C LEU A 98 -13.55 33.44 -9.74
N ASP A 99 -14.42 34.03 -10.58
CA ASP A 99 -15.42 33.29 -11.35
C ASP A 99 -14.79 32.31 -12.35
N TRP A 100 -13.63 32.65 -12.92
CA TRP A 100 -12.84 31.72 -13.73
C TRP A 100 -12.35 30.53 -12.89
N LEU A 101 -11.77 30.78 -11.71
CA LEU A 101 -11.33 29.71 -10.82
C LEU A 101 -12.50 28.81 -10.40
N TYR A 102 -13.64 29.40 -10.06
CA TYR A 102 -14.81 28.65 -9.59
C TYR A 102 -15.45 27.77 -10.66
N ARG A 103 -15.25 28.09 -11.94
CA ARG A 103 -15.65 27.24 -13.07
C ARG A 103 -14.71 26.05 -13.29
N LEU A 104 -13.44 26.18 -12.92
CA LEU A 104 -12.44 25.13 -13.12
C LEU A 104 -12.40 24.13 -11.97
N ASP A 105 -12.54 24.61 -10.74
CA ASP A 105 -12.42 23.79 -9.54
C ASP A 105 -13.80 23.54 -8.95
N ALA A 106 -14.17 22.29 -8.67
CA ALA A 106 -15.48 22.00 -8.09
C ALA A 106 -15.54 22.46 -6.61
N PRO A 107 -16.71 22.84 -6.07
CA PRO A 107 -16.86 23.15 -4.64
C PRO A 107 -16.82 21.91 -3.73
N LEU A 108 -16.51 20.73 -4.29
CA LEU A 108 -16.43 19.43 -3.62
C LEU A 108 -15.02 19.19 -3.07
N ALA A 109 -14.83 18.09 -2.33
CA ALA A 109 -13.57 17.75 -1.69
C ALA A 109 -13.05 18.86 -0.74
N ALA A 110 -13.99 19.53 -0.07
CA ALA A 110 -13.69 20.70 0.77
C ALA A 110 -12.88 20.36 2.02
N SER A 111 -13.38 19.42 2.85
CA SER A 111 -12.84 19.16 4.19
C SER A 111 -12.27 17.76 4.32
N PRO A 112 -11.02 17.62 4.78
CA PRO A 112 -10.06 18.67 5.16
C PRO A 112 -9.39 19.35 3.94
N SER A 113 -8.89 20.57 4.11
CA SER A 113 -8.22 21.30 3.01
C SER A 113 -6.84 20.72 2.66
N GLY A 114 -6.74 20.10 1.48
CA GLY A 114 -5.48 19.59 0.93
C GLY A 114 -4.49 20.70 0.56
N HIS A 115 -5.00 21.86 0.15
CA HIS A 115 -4.23 23.08 -0.15
C HIS A 115 -3.41 23.57 1.05
N VAL A 116 -3.85 23.22 2.26
CA VAL A 116 -3.23 23.60 3.53
C VAL A 116 -2.43 22.43 4.11
N ALA A 117 -3.01 21.23 4.15
CA ALA A 117 -2.39 20.07 4.77
C ALA A 117 -1.02 19.72 4.17
N LEU A 118 -0.92 19.74 2.84
CA LEU A 118 0.33 19.40 2.13
C LEU A 118 1.48 20.36 2.45
N PRO A 119 1.37 21.69 2.25
CA PRO A 119 2.48 22.60 2.52
C PRO A 119 2.84 22.67 4.01
N VAL A 120 1.84 22.57 4.91
CA VAL A 120 2.08 22.52 6.36
C VAL A 120 2.88 21.27 6.74
N ALA A 121 2.55 20.09 6.19
CA ALA A 121 3.31 18.87 6.46
C ALA A 121 4.76 18.96 5.98
N ILE A 122 4.98 19.55 4.80
CA ILE A 122 6.32 19.81 4.27
C ILE A 122 7.07 20.75 5.21
N SER A 123 6.45 21.86 5.61
CA SER A 123 7.05 22.85 6.49
C SER A 123 7.48 22.24 7.83
N VAL A 124 6.60 21.48 8.49
CA VAL A 124 6.89 20.80 9.75
C VAL A 124 8.02 19.78 9.59
N ALA A 125 8.01 18.98 8.52
CA ALA A 125 9.09 18.02 8.25
C ALA A 125 10.42 18.73 7.99
N MET A 126 10.45 19.81 7.20
CA MET A 126 11.67 20.60 6.93
C MET A 126 12.21 21.26 8.20
N ALA A 127 11.33 21.82 9.03
CA ALA A 127 11.70 22.42 10.31
C ALA A 127 12.27 21.39 11.29
N GLY A 128 11.64 20.22 11.41
CA GLY A 128 12.15 19.12 12.24
C GLY A 128 13.47 18.52 11.74
N LEU A 129 13.76 18.65 10.44
CA LEU A 129 15.05 18.32 9.83
C LEU A 129 16.07 19.46 9.92
N ARG A 130 15.70 20.61 10.51
CA ARG A 130 16.52 21.81 10.68
C ARG A 130 17.08 22.36 9.36
N LEU A 131 16.29 22.30 8.29
CA LEU A 131 16.69 22.86 7.00
C LEU A 131 16.56 24.37 7.02
N GLN A 132 17.59 25.10 6.59
CA GLN A 132 17.56 26.57 6.53
C GLN A 132 16.39 27.11 5.69
N LYS A 133 15.96 26.38 4.67
CA LYS A 133 14.87 26.78 3.77
C LYS A 133 13.46 26.48 4.32
N ALA A 134 13.35 25.93 5.54
CA ALA A 134 12.07 25.60 6.15
C ALA A 134 11.16 26.83 6.33
N TRP A 135 11.74 28.00 6.65
CA TRP A 135 10.97 29.24 6.83
C TRP A 135 10.23 29.66 5.55
N VAL A 136 10.80 29.40 4.36
CA VAL A 136 10.16 29.71 3.08
C VAL A 136 8.85 28.93 2.96
N PHE A 137 8.87 27.63 3.25
CA PHE A 137 7.66 26.80 3.22
C PHE A 137 6.70 27.11 4.37
N ALA A 138 7.19 27.56 5.53
CA ALA A 138 6.33 28.04 6.62
C ALA A 138 5.55 29.30 6.22
N VAL A 139 6.24 30.32 5.71
CA VAL A 139 5.61 31.55 5.20
C VAL A 139 4.64 31.21 4.07
N TRP A 140 5.04 30.35 3.13
CA TRP A 140 4.18 29.92 2.04
C TRP A 140 2.92 29.20 2.53
N SER A 141 3.03 28.36 3.56
CA SER A 141 1.88 27.70 4.19
C SER A 141 0.91 28.71 4.79
N VAL A 142 1.41 29.72 5.51
CA VAL A 142 0.58 30.80 6.08
C VAL A 142 -0.10 31.59 4.97
N VAL A 143 0.63 31.95 3.91
CA VAL A 143 0.06 32.63 2.74
C VAL A 143 -1.06 31.79 2.13
N LEU A 144 -0.86 30.48 1.93
CA LEU A 144 -1.90 29.60 1.40
C LEU A 144 -3.10 29.47 2.34
N MET A 145 -2.91 29.40 3.66
CA MET A 145 -4.01 29.39 4.63
C MET A 145 -4.87 30.67 4.57
N LEU A 146 -4.24 31.83 4.33
CA LEU A 146 -4.97 33.08 4.15
C LEU A 146 -5.68 33.11 2.79
N THR A 147 -4.97 32.73 1.72
CA THR A 147 -5.49 32.87 0.36
C THR A 147 -6.59 31.87 0.03
N VAL A 148 -6.60 30.67 0.64
CA VAL A 148 -7.73 29.75 0.50
C VAL A 148 -9.03 30.33 1.03
N MET A 149 -8.96 31.15 2.09
CA MET A 149 -10.15 31.80 2.67
C MET A 149 -10.52 33.07 1.90
N THR A 150 -9.56 33.93 1.56
CA THR A 150 -9.84 35.18 0.83
C THR A 150 -10.21 34.96 -0.63
N THR A 151 -9.98 33.77 -1.18
CA THR A 151 -10.52 33.35 -2.49
C THR A 151 -11.84 32.60 -2.37
N GLY A 152 -12.37 32.39 -1.16
CA GLY A 152 -13.60 31.64 -0.90
C GLY A 152 -13.53 30.16 -1.30
N GLN A 153 -12.33 29.60 -1.38
CA GLN A 153 -12.11 28.18 -1.71
C GLN A 153 -12.32 27.25 -0.52
N HIS A 154 -11.96 27.73 0.67
CA HIS A 154 -12.09 27.00 1.93
C HIS A 154 -12.66 27.93 3.01
N VAL A 155 -13.39 27.37 3.97
CA VAL A 155 -13.79 28.09 5.18
C VAL A 155 -12.77 27.81 6.30
N PHE A 156 -12.88 28.53 7.41
CA PHE A 156 -11.92 28.46 8.50
C PHE A 156 -11.81 27.03 9.07
N THR A 157 -12.94 26.32 9.20
CA THR A 157 -13.00 25.02 9.86
C THR A 157 -12.24 23.94 9.10
N ASP A 158 -12.42 23.83 7.79
CA ASP A 158 -11.75 22.84 6.97
C ASP A 158 -10.29 23.22 6.65
N MET A 159 -9.99 24.51 6.58
CA MET A 159 -8.62 25.03 6.60
C MET A 159 -7.89 24.58 7.88
N ALA A 160 -8.51 24.75 9.05
CA ALA A 160 -7.94 24.36 10.35
C ALA A 160 -7.74 22.84 10.46
N TYR A 161 -8.69 22.02 9.99
CA TYR A 161 -8.51 20.57 9.90
C TYR A 161 -7.37 20.19 8.95
N GLY A 162 -7.23 20.89 7.82
CA GLY A 162 -6.10 20.74 6.92
C GLY A 162 -4.77 21.01 7.62
N ALA A 163 -4.66 22.12 8.36
CA ALA A 163 -3.46 22.45 9.12
C ALA A 163 -3.12 21.40 10.19
N ALA A 164 -4.13 20.93 10.94
CA ALA A 164 -3.96 19.89 11.96
C ALA A 164 -3.43 18.57 11.35
N ILE A 165 -4.00 18.14 10.22
CA ILE A 165 -3.51 16.98 9.47
C ILE A 165 -2.07 17.20 8.99
N GLY A 166 -1.77 18.39 8.46
CA GLY A 166 -0.43 18.72 8.02
C GLY A 166 0.60 18.57 9.13
N VAL A 167 0.32 19.14 10.31
CA VAL A 167 1.18 19.02 11.49
C VAL A 167 1.34 17.57 11.92
N ALA A 168 0.25 16.81 12.01
CA ALA A 168 0.28 15.41 12.40
C ALA A 168 1.11 14.55 11.44
N CYS A 169 0.94 14.72 10.12
CA CYS A 169 1.69 14.00 9.10
C CYS A 169 3.19 14.38 9.10
N GLY A 170 3.51 15.66 9.27
CA GLY A 170 4.88 16.13 9.42
C GLY A 170 5.57 15.53 10.66
N ALA A 171 4.89 15.55 11.81
CA ALA A 171 5.38 14.97 13.06
C ALA A 171 5.55 13.44 12.97
N ALA A 172 4.56 12.72 12.44
CA ALA A 172 4.61 11.27 12.23
C ALA A 172 5.80 10.88 11.34
N THR A 173 6.06 11.65 10.29
CA THR A 173 7.22 11.44 9.40
C THR A 173 8.54 11.57 10.14
N LEU A 174 8.67 12.57 11.02
CA LEU A 174 9.86 12.74 11.86
C LEU A 174 10.02 11.59 12.86
N ILE A 175 8.92 11.07 13.42
CA ILE A 175 8.93 9.89 14.29
C ILE A 175 9.42 8.67 13.52
N PHE A 176 8.87 8.40 12.33
CA PHE A 176 9.32 7.29 11.47
C PHE A 176 10.81 7.39 11.14
N LYS A 177 11.30 8.60 10.83
CA LYS A 177 12.73 8.85 10.62
C LYS A 177 13.57 8.59 11.86
N ARG A 178 13.13 9.04 13.05
CA ARG A 178 13.82 8.76 14.34
C ARG A 178 13.85 7.27 14.66
N CYS A 179 12.81 6.53 14.28
CA CYS A 179 12.72 5.08 14.39
C CYS A 179 13.47 4.33 13.28
N ALA A 180 14.17 5.04 12.37
CA ALA A 180 14.87 4.47 11.22
C ALA A 180 13.97 3.55 10.37
N VAL A 181 12.71 3.94 10.18
CA VAL A 181 11.77 3.25 9.30
C VAL A 181 12.13 3.57 7.85
N ASP A 182 12.23 2.54 7.02
CA ASP A 182 12.43 2.69 5.58
C ASP A 182 11.17 3.30 4.95
N LEU A 183 11.24 4.60 4.64
CA LEU A 183 10.10 5.36 4.12
C LEU A 183 9.66 4.89 2.73
N ARG A 184 10.51 4.23 1.95
CA ARG A 184 10.14 3.67 0.64
C ARG A 184 9.20 2.49 0.82
N THR A 185 9.51 1.60 1.75
CA THR A 185 8.70 0.45 2.13
C THR A 185 7.42 0.89 2.81
N LEU A 186 7.48 1.87 3.73
CA LEU A 186 6.26 2.43 4.33
C LEU A 186 5.35 3.09 3.28
N SER A 187 5.92 3.83 2.32
CA SER A 187 5.15 4.39 1.19
C SER A 187 4.47 3.31 0.36
N ALA A 188 5.17 2.21 0.09
CA ALA A 188 4.63 1.07 -0.63
C ALA A 188 3.46 0.42 0.14
N LEU A 189 3.60 0.19 1.45
CA LEU A 189 2.53 -0.33 2.29
C LEU A 189 1.28 0.59 2.24
N LEU A 190 1.47 1.90 2.40
CA LEU A 190 0.38 2.87 2.33
C LEU A 190 -0.27 2.93 0.95
N LEU A 191 0.51 2.83 -0.12
CA LEU A 191 0.00 2.80 -1.49
C LEU A 191 -0.87 1.56 -1.75
N GLU A 192 -0.46 0.37 -1.27
CA GLU A 192 -1.28 -0.83 -1.42
C GLU A 192 -2.60 -0.73 -0.65
N TRP A 193 -2.58 -0.17 0.57
CA TRP A 193 -3.80 0.12 1.32
C TRP A 193 -4.69 1.14 0.59
N LEU A 194 -4.12 2.21 0.04
CA LEU A 194 -4.87 3.19 -0.74
C LEU A 194 -5.55 2.54 -1.95
N CYS A 195 -4.83 1.70 -2.70
CA CYS A 195 -5.38 0.93 -3.82
C CYS A 195 -6.55 0.04 -3.37
N ILE A 196 -6.41 -0.67 -2.25
CA ILE A 196 -7.48 -1.52 -1.69
C ILE A 196 -8.70 -0.70 -1.29
N LEU A 197 -8.51 0.38 -0.53
CA LEU A 197 -9.60 1.23 -0.05
C LEU A 197 -10.38 1.87 -1.20
N VAL A 198 -9.67 2.39 -2.22
CA VAL A 198 -10.28 2.97 -3.41
C VAL A 198 -11.04 1.91 -4.21
N THR A 199 -10.45 0.73 -4.40
CA THR A 199 -11.09 -0.38 -5.13
C THR A 199 -12.39 -0.81 -4.45
N ILE A 200 -12.35 -1.03 -3.13
CA ILE A 200 -13.53 -1.40 -2.35
C ILE A 200 -14.58 -0.31 -2.43
N ARG A 201 -14.19 0.96 -2.26
CA ARG A 201 -15.13 2.08 -2.29
C ARG A 201 -15.85 2.20 -3.64
N VAL A 202 -15.10 2.15 -4.75
CA VAL A 202 -15.65 2.18 -6.10
C VAL A 202 -16.63 1.03 -6.31
N ALA A 203 -16.26 -0.19 -5.90
CA ALA A 203 -17.11 -1.35 -6.06
C ALA A 203 -18.42 -1.22 -5.27
N LEU A 204 -18.35 -0.76 -4.02
CA LEU A 204 -19.52 -0.49 -3.19
C LEU A 204 -20.42 0.58 -3.79
N TYR A 205 -19.84 1.65 -4.36
CA TYR A 205 -20.57 2.72 -5.02
C TYR A 205 -21.32 2.24 -6.27
N LEU A 206 -20.66 1.42 -7.10
CA LEU A 206 -21.28 0.86 -8.32
C LEU A 206 -22.36 -0.18 -8.02
N ALA A 207 -22.33 -0.78 -6.83
CA ALA A 207 -23.36 -1.68 -6.31
C ALA A 207 -23.76 -2.85 -7.22
N ASP A 208 -22.82 -3.35 -8.04
CA ASP A 208 -23.03 -4.44 -9.00
C ASP A 208 -22.01 -5.57 -8.76
N TRP A 209 -22.50 -6.81 -8.79
CA TRP A 209 -21.74 -8.03 -8.49
C TRP A 209 -20.50 -8.22 -9.38
N ARG A 210 -20.54 -7.73 -10.63
CA ARG A 210 -19.41 -7.80 -11.57
C ARG A 210 -18.24 -6.99 -11.06
N PHE A 211 -18.51 -5.81 -10.49
CA PHE A 211 -17.49 -4.97 -9.89
C PHE A 211 -17.02 -5.51 -8.54
N TYR A 212 -17.85 -6.27 -7.81
CA TYR A 212 -17.37 -7.01 -6.63
C TYR A 212 -16.35 -8.09 -7.02
N LEU A 213 -16.60 -8.85 -8.09
CA LEU A 213 -15.63 -9.85 -8.57
C LEU A 213 -14.32 -9.21 -9.05
N LEU A 214 -14.42 -8.12 -9.81
CA LEU A 214 -13.23 -7.37 -10.25
C LEU A 214 -12.46 -6.80 -9.05
N ALA A 215 -13.18 -6.24 -8.08
CA ALA A 215 -12.58 -5.73 -6.84
C ALA A 215 -11.88 -6.85 -6.07
N MET A 216 -12.47 -8.03 -5.94
CA MET A 216 -11.83 -9.17 -5.30
C MET A 216 -10.51 -9.56 -5.99
N LEU A 217 -10.46 -9.57 -7.32
CA LEU A 217 -9.23 -9.86 -8.07
C LEU A 217 -8.13 -8.83 -7.79
N ILE A 218 -8.50 -7.54 -7.80
CA ILE A 218 -7.55 -6.44 -7.52
C ILE A 218 -7.10 -6.51 -6.06
N VAL A 219 -8.04 -6.60 -5.10
CA VAL A 219 -7.76 -6.66 -3.66
C VAL A 219 -6.86 -7.85 -3.35
N ALA A 220 -7.10 -9.03 -3.92
CA ALA A 220 -6.22 -10.19 -3.76
C ALA A 220 -4.79 -9.90 -4.22
N ALA A 221 -4.62 -9.25 -5.37
CA ALA A 221 -3.31 -8.89 -5.89
C ALA A 221 -2.58 -7.85 -5.01
N ARG A 222 -3.32 -6.90 -4.41
CA ARG A 222 -2.74 -5.91 -3.48
C ARG A 222 -2.45 -6.50 -2.10
N GLN A 223 -3.30 -7.40 -1.60
CA GLN A 223 -3.04 -8.19 -0.38
C GLN A 223 -1.79 -9.05 -0.53
N HIS A 224 -1.64 -9.71 -1.68
CA HIS A 224 -0.41 -10.42 -2.03
C HIS A 224 0.82 -9.49 -2.03
N ALA A 225 0.70 -8.29 -2.59
CA ALA A 225 1.76 -7.29 -2.57
C ALA A 225 2.12 -6.82 -1.14
N LEU A 226 1.13 -6.66 -0.25
CA LEU A 226 1.37 -6.42 1.17
C LEU A 226 2.13 -7.58 1.82
N PHE A 227 1.77 -8.84 1.52
CA PHE A 227 2.48 -10.01 2.02
C PHE A 227 3.93 -10.11 1.50
N VAL A 228 4.22 -9.57 0.33
CA VAL A 228 5.58 -9.47 -0.21
C VAL A 228 6.43 -8.47 0.59
N LEU A 229 5.88 -7.31 0.93
CA LEU A 229 6.55 -6.34 1.82
C LEU A 229 6.69 -6.88 3.24
N TYR A 230 5.70 -7.65 3.71
CA TYR A 230 5.76 -8.37 4.99
C TYR A 230 6.84 -9.44 5.02
N HIS A 231 7.01 -10.17 3.93
CA HIS A 231 8.12 -11.09 3.74
C HIS A 231 9.46 -10.35 3.85
N ASP A 232 9.64 -9.20 3.19
CA ASP A 232 10.86 -8.39 3.35
C ASP A 232 11.08 -7.90 4.80
N ALA A 233 10.02 -7.47 5.49
CA ALA A 233 10.06 -7.09 6.91
C ALA A 233 10.38 -8.25 7.86
N THR A 234 10.28 -9.51 7.40
CA THR A 234 10.72 -10.71 8.14
C THR A 234 12.23 -10.72 8.38
N HIS A 235 12.98 -9.96 7.59
CA HIS A 235 14.43 -9.74 7.74
C HIS A 235 14.77 -8.41 8.42
N TYR A 236 13.77 -7.72 8.98
CA TYR A 236 13.90 -6.40 9.60
C TYR A 236 14.33 -5.29 8.62
N ASN A 237 13.97 -5.43 7.35
CA ASN A 237 14.25 -4.43 6.30
C ASN A 237 13.34 -3.19 6.38
N LEU A 238 12.18 -3.26 7.06
CA LEU A 238 11.34 -2.08 7.34
C LEU A 238 11.97 -1.18 8.41
N THR A 239 12.53 -1.76 9.48
CA THR A 239 13.41 -1.07 10.43
C THR A 239 14.19 -2.10 11.24
N ARG A 240 15.43 -1.77 11.61
CA ARG A 240 16.25 -2.61 12.51
C ARG A 240 15.73 -2.64 13.95
N ARG A 241 14.84 -1.73 14.33
CA ARG A 241 14.14 -1.74 15.63
C ARG A 241 13.06 -2.82 15.62
N ARG A 242 13.39 -4.02 16.10
CA ARG A 242 12.51 -5.21 16.05
C ARG A 242 11.07 -4.95 16.49
N SER A 243 10.87 -4.34 17.67
CA SER A 243 9.51 -4.05 18.17
C SER A 243 8.72 -3.12 17.25
N THR A 244 9.37 -2.14 16.62
CA THR A 244 8.71 -1.21 15.70
C THR A 244 8.43 -1.89 14.35
N ASN A 245 9.38 -2.68 13.84
CA ASN A 245 9.20 -3.48 12.62
C ASN A 245 7.98 -4.39 12.75
N ASP A 246 7.91 -5.13 13.86
CA ASP A 246 6.89 -6.13 14.09
C ASP A 246 5.52 -5.48 14.29
N PHE A 247 5.45 -4.37 15.02
CA PHE A 247 4.22 -3.62 15.21
C PHE A 247 3.70 -3.08 13.88
N LEU A 248 4.55 -2.40 13.11
CA LEU A 248 4.15 -1.78 11.85
C LEU A 248 3.70 -2.82 10.83
N ILE A 249 4.39 -3.95 10.72
CA ILE A 249 4.04 -4.97 9.72
C ILE A 249 2.83 -5.81 10.15
N ASN A 250 2.67 -6.09 11.46
CA ASN A 250 1.44 -6.70 11.97
C ASN A 250 0.25 -5.77 11.79
N LEU A 251 0.41 -4.46 12.00
CA LEU A 251 -0.62 -3.47 11.74
C LEU A 251 -0.95 -3.40 10.23
N ALA A 252 0.06 -3.41 9.36
CA ALA A 252 -0.13 -3.26 7.93
C ALA A 252 -0.76 -4.49 7.25
N ILE A 253 -0.40 -5.71 7.62
CA ILE A 253 -1.00 -6.91 7.01
C ILE A 253 -0.97 -8.16 7.89
N GLY A 254 -0.07 -8.28 8.86
CA GLY A 254 0.02 -9.51 9.66
C GLY A 254 -1.28 -9.85 10.42
N VAL A 255 -1.84 -8.89 11.15
CA VAL A 255 -3.12 -9.05 11.86
C VAL A 255 -4.32 -9.13 10.90
N PRO A 256 -4.56 -8.15 10.01
CA PRO A 256 -5.76 -8.18 9.16
C PRO A 256 -5.68 -9.27 8.08
N GLY A 257 -4.50 -9.78 7.78
CA GLY A 257 -4.23 -10.94 6.92
C GLY A 257 -4.21 -12.28 7.67
N LEU A 258 -4.47 -12.30 8.99
CA LEU A 258 -4.59 -13.49 9.84
C LEU A 258 -3.30 -14.34 9.95
N VAL A 259 -2.14 -13.77 9.64
CA VAL A 259 -0.83 -14.42 9.71
C VAL A 259 0.13 -13.46 10.40
N PRO A 260 0.22 -13.45 11.74
CA PRO A 260 1.13 -12.57 12.46
C PRO A 260 2.59 -12.92 12.19
N ILE A 261 3.48 -11.91 12.21
CA ILE A 261 4.91 -12.07 11.91
C ILE A 261 5.62 -13.05 12.85
N GLU A 262 5.12 -13.19 14.07
CA GLU A 262 5.60 -14.13 15.08
C GLU A 262 5.41 -15.59 14.68
N PHE A 263 4.40 -15.89 13.85
CA PHE A 263 4.19 -17.22 13.30
C PHE A 263 5.05 -17.45 12.05
N TYR A 264 5.06 -16.49 11.14
CA TYR A 264 5.71 -16.66 9.83
C TYR A 264 7.23 -16.60 9.90
N ARG A 265 7.80 -15.67 10.68
CA ARG A 265 9.25 -15.40 10.68
C ARG A 265 10.08 -16.64 11.00
N PRO A 266 9.79 -17.44 12.04
CA PRO A 266 10.58 -18.65 12.32
C PRO A 266 10.56 -19.64 11.16
N LEU A 267 9.39 -19.86 10.53
CA LEU A 267 9.25 -20.76 9.39
C LEU A 267 10.04 -20.27 8.17
N HIS A 268 9.99 -18.98 7.91
CA HIS A 268 10.69 -18.39 6.78
C HIS A 268 12.21 -18.40 6.98
N LEU A 269 12.71 -18.11 8.18
CA LEU A 269 14.14 -18.19 8.47
C LEU A 269 14.66 -19.64 8.40
N ASP A 270 13.87 -20.60 8.87
CA ASP A 270 14.17 -22.03 8.75
C ASP A 270 14.19 -22.48 7.28
N HIS A 271 13.28 -21.96 6.46
CA HIS A 271 13.31 -22.13 5.00
C HIS A 271 14.60 -21.60 4.38
N HIS A 272 15.05 -20.38 4.72
CA HIS A 272 16.31 -19.84 4.20
C HIS A 272 17.52 -20.71 4.57
N GLN A 273 17.52 -21.28 5.78
CA GLN A 273 18.61 -22.12 6.27
C GLN A 273 18.63 -23.49 5.59
N HIS A 274 17.46 -24.10 5.37
CA HIS A 274 17.33 -25.48 4.92
C HIS A 274 16.80 -25.60 3.48
N ALA A 275 16.81 -24.50 2.71
CA ALA A 275 16.27 -24.41 1.37
C ALA A 275 16.76 -25.58 0.49
N GLY A 276 15.81 -26.32 -0.09
CA GLY A 276 16.14 -27.42 -0.99
C GLY A 276 16.46 -28.76 -0.33
N THR A 277 16.47 -28.83 1.01
CA THR A 277 16.66 -30.08 1.77
C THR A 277 15.31 -30.66 2.24
N GLU A 278 15.30 -31.89 2.76
CA GLU A 278 14.10 -32.49 3.37
C GLU A 278 13.64 -31.75 4.66
N GLN A 279 14.52 -30.95 5.25
CA GLN A 279 14.20 -30.15 6.44
C GLN A 279 13.51 -28.83 6.11
N ASP A 280 13.46 -28.46 4.82
CA ASP A 280 12.76 -27.26 4.35
C ASP A 280 11.27 -27.29 4.76
N PRO A 281 10.80 -26.35 5.59
CA PRO A 281 9.40 -26.32 6.02
C PRO A 281 8.42 -26.12 4.85
N GLU A 282 8.83 -25.49 3.74
CA GLU A 282 7.98 -25.42 2.55
C GLU A 282 7.78 -26.80 1.93
N ARG A 283 8.84 -27.61 1.83
CA ARG A 283 8.71 -29.00 1.32
C ARG A 283 7.89 -29.86 2.25
N ARG A 284 8.11 -29.72 3.56
CA ARG A 284 7.45 -30.53 4.59
C ARG A 284 5.96 -30.20 4.73
N PHE A 285 5.58 -28.93 4.62
CA PHE A 285 4.23 -28.46 4.94
C PHE A 285 3.48 -27.84 3.77
N LEU A 286 4.10 -26.96 2.97
CA LEU A 286 3.39 -26.13 1.99
C LEU A 286 2.79 -26.94 0.83
N TYR A 287 3.42 -28.07 0.51
CA TYR A 287 3.02 -29.00 -0.56
C TYR A 287 2.59 -30.38 -0.05
N TYR A 288 2.31 -30.50 1.25
CA TYR A 288 1.99 -31.78 1.88
C TYR A 288 0.76 -32.44 1.24
N ARG A 289 0.93 -33.66 0.71
CA ARG A 289 -0.11 -34.45 0.00
C ARG A 289 -0.81 -33.69 -1.13
N GLN A 290 -0.07 -32.86 -1.85
CA GLN A 290 -0.56 -32.15 -3.03
C GLN A 290 0.02 -32.72 -4.33
N PRO A 291 -0.60 -32.45 -5.49
CA PRO A 291 -0.05 -32.82 -6.79
C PRO A 291 1.35 -32.27 -7.05
N TRP A 292 1.63 -31.02 -6.64
CA TRP A 292 2.91 -30.37 -6.90
C TRP A 292 4.08 -31.06 -6.17
N ARG A 293 5.11 -31.43 -6.94
CA ARG A 293 6.36 -32.04 -6.45
C ARG A 293 7.59 -31.40 -7.11
N PHE A 294 7.55 -30.07 -7.28
CA PHE A 294 8.61 -29.31 -7.94
C PHE A 294 8.89 -29.74 -9.39
N GLN A 295 7.87 -30.29 -10.06
CA GLN A 295 7.93 -30.72 -11.46
C GLN A 295 6.64 -30.31 -12.19
N PRO A 296 6.70 -30.07 -13.51
CA PRO A 296 5.52 -29.73 -14.29
C PRO A 296 4.45 -30.82 -14.22
N LEU A 297 3.20 -30.42 -14.02
CA LEU A 297 2.05 -31.32 -13.89
C LEU A 297 1.32 -31.51 -15.21
N SER A 298 0.60 -32.62 -15.36
CA SER A 298 -0.38 -32.77 -16.44
C SER A 298 -1.55 -31.78 -16.25
N ALA A 299 -2.30 -31.47 -17.31
CA ALA A 299 -3.37 -30.46 -17.25
C ALA A 299 -4.39 -30.75 -16.13
N LYS A 300 -4.81 -32.02 -15.97
CA LYS A 300 -5.73 -32.45 -14.92
C LYS A 300 -5.17 -32.23 -13.51
N LEU A 301 -3.89 -32.56 -13.29
CA LEU A 301 -3.24 -32.41 -11.98
C LEU A 301 -2.95 -30.94 -11.66
N LEU A 302 -2.57 -30.15 -12.66
CA LEU A 302 -2.39 -28.71 -12.51
C LEU A 302 -3.70 -28.03 -12.15
N LEU A 303 -4.80 -28.35 -12.85
CA LEU A 303 -6.11 -27.81 -12.53
C LEU A 303 -6.54 -28.20 -11.10
N ARG A 304 -6.32 -29.47 -10.70
CA ARG A 304 -6.58 -29.91 -9.32
C ARG A 304 -5.74 -29.16 -8.29
N GLN A 305 -4.48 -28.87 -8.59
CA GLN A 305 -3.63 -28.05 -7.72
C GLN A 305 -4.24 -26.66 -7.57
N LEU A 306 -4.40 -25.92 -8.68
CA LEU A 306 -4.86 -24.53 -8.67
C LEU A 306 -6.27 -24.36 -8.07
N LEU A 307 -7.21 -25.26 -8.39
CA LEU A 307 -8.53 -25.25 -7.76
C LEU A 307 -8.47 -25.59 -6.27
N GLY A 308 -7.57 -26.49 -5.86
CA GLY A 308 -7.36 -26.82 -4.46
C GLY A 308 -6.83 -25.64 -3.65
N ASP A 309 -6.03 -24.76 -4.26
CA ASP A 309 -5.55 -23.53 -3.63
C ASP A 309 -6.62 -22.43 -3.61
N LEU A 310 -7.35 -22.26 -4.73
CA LEU A 310 -8.46 -21.32 -4.86
C LEU A 310 -9.60 -21.62 -3.87
N LEU A 311 -9.88 -22.90 -3.62
CA LEU A 311 -10.96 -23.37 -2.74
C LEU A 311 -10.46 -23.73 -1.33
N MET A 312 -9.26 -23.29 -0.94
CA MET A 312 -8.62 -23.54 0.37
C MET A 312 -8.34 -25.00 0.76
N VAL A 313 -8.69 -26.00 -0.06
CA VAL A 313 -8.47 -27.42 0.23
C VAL A 313 -7.00 -27.70 0.54
N ASN A 314 -6.07 -27.13 -0.23
CA ASN A 314 -4.64 -27.30 -0.03
C ASN A 314 -4.14 -26.53 1.20
N THR A 315 -4.66 -25.33 1.45
CA THR A 315 -4.36 -24.57 2.68
C THR A 315 -4.74 -25.34 3.94
N LEU A 316 -5.93 -25.97 3.96
CA LEU A 316 -6.35 -26.80 5.09
C LEU A 316 -5.46 -28.03 5.29
N ARG A 317 -4.99 -28.66 4.19
CA ARG A 317 -4.00 -29.75 4.26
C ARG A 317 -2.69 -29.28 4.88
N ASN A 318 -2.21 -28.09 4.51
CA ASN A 318 -0.98 -27.51 5.06
C ASN A 318 -1.10 -27.24 6.55
N ILE A 319 -2.22 -26.66 6.98
CA ILE A 319 -2.51 -26.41 8.40
C ILE A 319 -2.55 -27.72 9.18
N ALA A 320 -3.23 -28.74 8.65
CA ALA A 320 -3.30 -30.06 9.29
C ALA A 320 -1.92 -30.72 9.41
N ALA A 321 -1.10 -30.63 8.36
CA ALA A 321 0.27 -31.15 8.35
C ALA A 321 1.15 -30.45 9.40
N TYR A 322 1.07 -29.12 9.47
CA TYR A 322 1.80 -28.32 10.45
C TYR A 322 1.39 -28.68 11.89
N LYS A 323 0.09 -28.81 12.16
CA LYS A 323 -0.41 -29.23 13.48
C LYS A 323 0.02 -30.65 13.84
N ALA A 324 -0.10 -31.60 12.92
CA ALA A 324 0.31 -32.99 13.13
C ALA A 324 1.82 -33.13 13.43
N ALA A 325 2.62 -32.19 12.93
CA ALA A 325 4.05 -32.07 13.18
C ALA A 325 4.43 -31.41 14.52
N GLY A 326 3.46 -31.08 15.38
CA GLY A 326 3.71 -30.37 16.64
C GLY A 326 3.98 -28.87 16.43
N GLY A 327 3.48 -28.28 15.35
CA GLY A 327 3.66 -26.87 15.04
C GLY A 327 3.20 -25.94 16.17
N ALA A 328 4.04 -24.98 16.53
CA ALA A 328 3.79 -24.07 17.63
C ALA A 328 2.80 -22.96 17.25
N PRO A 329 1.92 -22.52 18.17
CA PRO A 329 1.12 -21.32 17.96
C PRO A 329 2.00 -20.06 17.89
N PRO A 330 1.51 -18.96 17.28
CA PRO A 330 2.21 -17.68 17.32
C PRO A 330 2.53 -17.28 18.76
N LYS A 331 3.77 -16.83 19.00
CA LYS A 331 4.15 -16.24 20.28
C LYS A 331 3.39 -14.92 20.45
N ILE A 332 2.73 -14.74 21.59
CA ILE A 332 2.04 -13.48 21.90
C ILE A 332 3.09 -12.46 22.34
N THR A 333 3.27 -11.40 21.56
CA THR A 333 4.25 -10.34 21.81
C THR A 333 3.54 -8.99 22.03
N ARG A 334 4.23 -8.02 22.63
CA ARG A 334 3.70 -6.65 22.75
C ARG A 334 3.35 -6.03 21.38
N PRO A 335 4.22 -6.10 20.34
CA PRO A 335 3.87 -5.63 19.00
C PRO A 335 2.60 -6.24 18.41
N LEU A 336 2.40 -7.54 18.57
CA LEU A 336 1.19 -8.23 18.11
C LEU A 336 -0.06 -7.74 18.84
N ILE A 337 -0.02 -7.67 20.17
CA ILE A 337 -1.15 -7.16 20.97
C ILE A 337 -1.48 -5.73 20.57
N SER A 338 -0.48 -4.85 20.47
CA SER A 338 -0.69 -3.45 20.09
C SER A 338 -1.33 -3.32 18.70
N ALA A 339 -0.87 -4.09 17.71
CA ALA A 339 -1.47 -4.09 16.38
C ALA A 339 -2.91 -4.63 16.40
N ALA A 340 -3.17 -5.69 17.18
CA ALA A 340 -4.50 -6.26 17.35
C ALA A 340 -5.47 -5.28 18.03
N LEU A 341 -5.02 -4.53 19.04
CA LEU A 341 -5.82 -3.50 19.70
C LEU A 341 -6.18 -2.35 18.74
N VAL A 342 -5.24 -1.94 17.88
CA VAL A 342 -5.53 -0.93 16.84
C VAL A 342 -6.60 -1.44 15.87
N TRP A 343 -6.48 -2.68 15.39
CA TRP A 343 -7.51 -3.27 14.53
C TRP A 343 -8.85 -3.47 15.23
N LEU A 344 -8.84 -3.84 16.51
CA LEU A 344 -10.05 -3.94 17.31
C LEU A 344 -10.77 -2.59 17.38
N MET A 345 -10.04 -1.49 17.62
CA MET A 345 -10.61 -0.15 17.61
C MET A 345 -11.17 0.24 16.23
N ILE A 346 -10.45 -0.09 15.14
CA ILE A 346 -10.92 0.15 13.76
C ILE A 346 -12.22 -0.61 13.50
N VAL A 347 -12.27 -1.92 13.83
CA VAL A 347 -13.46 -2.76 13.62
C VAL A 347 -14.62 -2.30 14.48
N ALA A 348 -14.39 -1.96 15.76
CA ALA A 348 -15.42 -1.43 16.64
C ALA A 348 -16.00 -0.11 16.09
N CYS A 349 -15.16 0.76 15.55
CA CYS A 349 -15.57 1.99 14.90
C CYS A 349 -16.42 1.73 13.65
N LEU A 350 -16.02 0.77 12.79
CA LEU A 350 -16.80 0.37 11.62
C LEU A 350 -18.16 -0.23 11.99
N VAL A 351 -18.21 -1.09 13.01
CA VAL A 351 -19.46 -1.68 13.51
C VAL A 351 -20.38 -0.62 14.11
N TRP A 352 -19.83 0.40 14.76
CA TRP A 352 -20.59 1.52 15.30
C TRP A 352 -21.17 2.44 14.21
N GLN A 353 -20.41 2.70 13.14
CA GLN A 353 -20.78 3.66 12.11
C GLN A 353 -21.55 3.08 10.92
N CYS A 354 -21.39 1.79 10.63
CA CYS A 354 -21.94 1.15 9.44
C CYS A 354 -23.05 0.16 9.80
N SER A 355 -23.98 -0.05 8.87
CA SER A 355 -24.98 -1.11 8.96
C SER A 355 -24.33 -2.50 8.90
N ILE A 356 -25.01 -3.51 9.46
CA ILE A 356 -24.55 -4.90 9.41
C ILE A 356 -24.29 -5.39 7.97
N ARG A 357 -25.07 -4.90 7.00
CA ARG A 357 -24.89 -5.20 5.58
C ARG A 357 -23.59 -4.64 5.05
N GLU A 358 -23.27 -3.38 5.35
CA GLU A 358 -22.02 -2.74 4.92
C GLU A 358 -20.80 -3.41 5.54
N VAL A 359 -20.85 -3.71 6.84
CA VAL A 359 -19.79 -4.46 7.53
C VAL A 359 -19.61 -5.84 6.88
N GLY A 360 -20.71 -6.55 6.58
CA GLY A 360 -20.68 -7.83 5.87
C GLY A 360 -20.05 -7.73 4.48
N MET A 361 -20.37 -6.67 3.71
CA MET A 361 -19.78 -6.42 2.40
C MET A 361 -18.28 -6.11 2.48
N LEU A 362 -17.85 -5.30 3.45
CA LEU A 362 -16.44 -5.01 3.69
C LEU A 362 -15.67 -6.28 4.06
N ALA A 363 -16.23 -7.09 4.97
CA ALA A 363 -15.66 -8.38 5.35
C ALA A 363 -15.57 -9.33 4.16
N MET A 364 -16.62 -9.41 3.34
CA MET A 364 -16.64 -10.23 2.12
C MET A 364 -15.55 -9.79 1.13
N LEU A 365 -15.47 -8.49 0.82
CA LEU A 365 -14.50 -7.91 -0.12
C LEU A 365 -13.06 -7.95 0.41
N TRP A 366 -12.85 -8.16 1.70
CA TRP A 366 -11.52 -8.34 2.29
C TRP A 366 -11.12 -9.81 2.41
N PHE A 367 -11.95 -10.65 3.06
CA PHE A 367 -11.58 -12.01 3.43
C PHE A 367 -11.74 -13.02 2.29
N ILE A 368 -12.76 -12.90 1.43
CA ILE A 368 -12.89 -13.82 0.28
C ILE A 368 -11.66 -13.75 -0.63
N PRO A 369 -11.22 -12.58 -1.14
CA PRO A 369 -10.04 -12.54 -1.99
C PRO A 369 -8.77 -12.99 -1.27
N LEU A 370 -8.63 -12.68 0.02
CA LEU A 370 -7.50 -13.10 0.84
C LEU A 370 -7.34 -14.63 0.84
N VAL A 371 -8.43 -15.37 1.05
CA VAL A 371 -8.40 -16.82 1.23
C VAL A 371 -8.60 -17.63 -0.05
N THR A 372 -8.93 -16.97 -1.17
CA THR A 372 -9.18 -17.64 -2.47
C THR A 372 -8.14 -17.26 -3.52
N VAL A 373 -8.28 -16.09 -4.14
CA VAL A 373 -7.37 -15.64 -5.20
C VAL A 373 -5.99 -15.30 -4.61
N GLY A 374 -5.93 -14.76 -3.40
CA GLY A 374 -4.69 -14.46 -2.69
C GLY A 374 -3.84 -15.69 -2.42
N THR A 375 -4.44 -16.77 -1.89
CA THR A 375 -3.77 -18.06 -1.67
C THR A 375 -3.29 -18.67 -2.99
N LEU A 376 -4.10 -18.57 -4.05
CA LEU A 376 -3.72 -19.00 -5.40
C LEU A 376 -2.52 -18.22 -5.94
N LEU A 377 -2.52 -16.89 -5.83
CA LEU A 377 -1.40 -16.03 -6.27
C LEU A 377 -0.13 -16.36 -5.48
N GLN A 378 -0.23 -16.52 -4.16
CA GLN A 378 0.89 -16.92 -3.31
C GLN A 378 1.43 -18.31 -3.72
N LYS A 379 0.56 -19.27 -4.03
CA LYS A 379 0.97 -20.59 -4.51
C LYS A 379 1.69 -20.51 -5.85
N ILE A 380 1.12 -19.79 -6.83
CA ILE A 380 1.76 -19.61 -8.14
C ILE A 380 3.14 -18.96 -7.97
N ARG A 381 3.25 -17.95 -7.10
CA ARG A 381 4.52 -17.32 -6.77
C ARG A 381 5.51 -18.33 -6.15
N SER A 382 5.10 -19.09 -5.13
CA SER A 382 5.99 -20.08 -4.50
C SER A 382 6.46 -21.15 -5.50
N ILE A 383 5.60 -21.61 -6.40
CA ILE A 383 5.99 -22.50 -7.52
C ILE A 383 7.03 -21.79 -8.41
N ALA A 384 6.77 -20.54 -8.77
CA ALA A 384 7.65 -19.77 -9.62
C ALA A 384 9.00 -19.43 -8.96
N GLU A 385 9.07 -19.41 -7.63
CA GLU A 385 10.27 -19.01 -6.89
C GLU A 385 11.10 -20.22 -6.44
N HIS A 386 10.48 -21.32 -5.97
CA HIS A 386 11.14 -22.43 -5.27
C HIS A 386 11.11 -23.77 -6.01
N SER A 387 10.85 -23.78 -7.33
CA SER A 387 10.94 -25.02 -8.13
C SER A 387 12.29 -25.22 -8.83
N GLY A 388 13.29 -24.44 -8.40
CA GLY A 388 14.67 -24.59 -8.86
C GLY A 388 15.34 -25.84 -8.27
N GLY A 389 16.61 -26.00 -8.57
CA GLY A 389 17.46 -27.02 -7.96
C GLY A 389 18.25 -27.88 -8.94
N PRO A 390 19.43 -28.36 -8.52
CA PRO A 390 20.20 -29.37 -9.25
C PRO A 390 19.31 -30.59 -9.58
N GLY A 391 19.30 -30.99 -10.86
CA GLY A 391 18.52 -32.14 -11.34
C GLY A 391 17.02 -31.89 -11.57
N VAL A 392 16.48 -30.73 -11.16
CA VAL A 392 15.08 -30.34 -11.41
C VAL A 392 14.96 -29.51 -12.69
N THR A 393 15.85 -28.54 -12.87
CA THR A 393 15.90 -27.68 -14.06
C THR A 393 17.27 -27.77 -14.74
N PRO A 394 17.35 -28.24 -16.00
CA PRO A 394 18.62 -28.34 -16.72
C PRO A 394 19.37 -27.00 -16.77
N GLY A 395 20.62 -27.01 -16.31
CA GLY A 395 21.48 -25.82 -16.30
C GLY A 395 21.12 -24.77 -15.25
N TRP A 396 20.36 -25.12 -14.20
CA TRP A 396 20.07 -24.24 -13.07
C TRP A 396 20.44 -24.92 -11.74
N GLN A 397 21.41 -24.37 -11.03
CA GLN A 397 22.00 -24.99 -9.83
C GLN A 397 21.42 -24.45 -8.51
N GLU A 398 20.67 -23.36 -8.57
CA GLU A 398 20.12 -22.71 -7.38
C GLU A 398 18.72 -23.26 -7.07
N TRP A 399 18.38 -23.38 -5.78
CA TRP A 399 17.04 -23.85 -5.36
C TRP A 399 15.92 -22.85 -5.62
N THR A 400 16.28 -21.61 -5.92
CA THR A 400 15.35 -20.52 -6.21
C THR A 400 15.61 -19.87 -7.56
N TYR A 401 14.61 -19.20 -8.12
CA TYR A 401 14.71 -18.49 -9.40
C TYR A 401 14.80 -16.97 -9.28
N ALA A 402 15.30 -16.36 -10.35
CA ALA A 402 15.11 -14.94 -10.63
C ALA A 402 14.50 -14.75 -12.02
N TRP A 403 13.56 -13.81 -12.12
CA TRP A 403 12.71 -13.64 -13.31
C TRP A 403 12.81 -12.24 -13.92
N ARG A 404 12.75 -12.18 -15.25
CA ARG A 404 12.46 -10.97 -16.02
C ARG A 404 10.95 -10.87 -16.23
N VAL A 405 10.35 -9.87 -15.60
CA VAL A 405 8.89 -9.72 -15.50
C VAL A 405 8.39 -8.45 -16.17
N GLY A 406 7.24 -8.55 -16.85
CA GLY A 406 6.49 -7.41 -17.37
C GLY A 406 5.58 -6.78 -16.30
N TRP A 407 4.82 -5.76 -16.68
CA TRP A 407 3.94 -5.02 -15.75
C TRP A 407 2.83 -5.91 -15.15
N LEU A 408 2.23 -6.82 -15.92
CA LEU A 408 1.24 -7.79 -15.41
C LEU A 408 1.84 -8.70 -14.35
N GLY A 409 3.06 -9.21 -14.60
CA GLY A 409 3.80 -10.02 -13.63
C GLY A 409 4.06 -9.24 -12.34
N ARG A 410 4.47 -7.98 -12.44
CA ARG A 410 4.69 -7.09 -11.28
C ARG A 410 3.40 -6.75 -10.52
N PHE A 411 2.26 -6.77 -11.19
CA PHE A 411 0.98 -6.51 -10.53
C PHE A 411 0.45 -7.74 -9.79
N PHE A 412 0.49 -8.92 -10.42
CA PHE A 412 -0.18 -10.12 -9.87
C PHE A 412 0.74 -11.07 -9.11
N ILE A 413 1.94 -11.35 -9.61
CA ILE A 413 2.76 -12.47 -9.11
C ILE A 413 3.98 -11.97 -8.34
N TRP A 414 4.69 -11.00 -8.91
CA TRP A 414 5.96 -10.50 -8.40
C TRP A 414 5.97 -8.98 -8.17
N PRO A 415 5.11 -8.44 -7.29
CA PRO A 415 5.22 -7.05 -6.88
C PRO A 415 6.52 -6.83 -6.10
N TYR A 416 6.97 -5.57 -6.01
CA TYR A 416 8.11 -5.16 -5.17
C TYR A 416 9.37 -6.03 -5.34
N HIS A 417 9.78 -6.29 -6.59
CA HIS A 417 11.00 -7.00 -6.95
C HIS A 417 11.18 -8.41 -6.38
N ILE A 418 10.14 -9.04 -5.83
CA ILE A 418 10.23 -10.43 -5.34
C ILE A 418 10.51 -11.42 -6.47
N ASN A 419 10.36 -11.01 -7.74
CA ASN A 419 10.88 -11.76 -8.90
C ASN A 419 12.39 -12.02 -8.83
N LEU A 420 13.14 -11.31 -7.99
CA LEU A 420 14.56 -11.50 -7.71
C LEU A 420 14.76 -12.36 -6.45
N HIS A 421 13.95 -13.41 -6.31
CA HIS A 421 13.92 -14.25 -5.11
C HIS A 421 15.27 -14.96 -4.86
N LEU A 422 15.99 -15.33 -5.92
CA LEU A 422 17.37 -15.81 -5.83
C LEU A 422 18.29 -14.82 -5.11
N GLN A 423 18.27 -13.54 -5.51
CA GLN A 423 19.09 -12.51 -4.88
C GLN A 423 18.68 -12.30 -3.41
N HIS A 424 17.38 -12.40 -3.12
CA HIS A 424 16.88 -12.37 -1.76
C HIS A 424 17.42 -13.54 -0.92
N HIS A 425 17.43 -14.76 -1.43
CA HIS A 425 18.00 -15.92 -0.72
C HIS A 425 19.49 -15.77 -0.43
N ARG A 426 20.26 -15.22 -1.38
CA ARG A 426 21.69 -14.96 -1.19
C ARG A 426 21.96 -13.89 -0.14
N THR A 427 21.18 -12.81 -0.15
CA THR A 427 21.40 -11.67 0.75
C THR A 427 20.07 -11.04 1.19
N ALA A 428 19.38 -11.70 2.12
CA ALA A 428 18.05 -11.28 2.58
C ALA A 428 18.04 -9.93 3.34
N SER A 429 19.20 -9.40 3.71
CA SER A 429 19.36 -8.08 4.34
C SER A 429 19.26 -6.90 3.37
N ILE A 430 19.21 -7.16 2.05
CA ILE A 430 19.00 -6.15 1.03
C ILE A 430 17.48 -5.93 0.88
N PRO A 431 16.97 -4.70 1.11
CA PRO A 431 15.55 -4.41 0.97
C PRO A 431 15.12 -4.51 -0.50
N TRP A 432 13.82 -4.77 -0.70
CA TRP A 432 13.23 -4.99 -2.02
C TRP A 432 13.55 -3.91 -3.08
N HIS A 433 13.66 -2.64 -2.66
CA HIS A 433 13.93 -1.53 -3.59
C HIS A 433 15.38 -1.48 -4.07
N ALA A 434 16.30 -2.12 -3.34
CA ALA A 434 17.71 -2.21 -3.68
C ALA A 434 18.09 -3.56 -4.33
N LEU A 435 17.25 -4.61 -4.22
CA LEU A 435 17.48 -5.92 -4.84
C LEU A 435 17.92 -5.88 -6.31
N PRO A 436 17.40 -4.98 -7.19
CA PRO A 436 17.87 -4.91 -8.58
C PRO A 436 19.38 -4.65 -8.72
N SER A 437 20.00 -3.95 -7.76
CA SER A 437 21.44 -3.69 -7.75
C SER A 437 22.29 -4.90 -7.32
N ALA A 438 21.65 -5.93 -6.74
CA ALA A 438 22.30 -7.19 -6.36
C ALA A 438 22.38 -8.21 -7.52
N VAL A 439 21.77 -7.90 -8.67
CA VAL A 439 21.80 -8.77 -9.85
C VAL A 439 23.14 -8.62 -10.57
N GLY A 440 23.84 -9.73 -10.78
CA GLY A 440 25.11 -9.73 -11.53
C GLY A 440 24.90 -9.38 -13.01
N LYS A 441 25.91 -8.77 -13.66
CA LYS A 441 25.83 -8.36 -15.08
C LYS A 441 25.46 -9.51 -16.02
N ASP A 442 26.03 -10.68 -15.78
CA ASP A 442 25.85 -11.89 -16.59
C ASP A 442 24.89 -12.91 -15.94
N GLU A 443 24.19 -12.48 -14.88
CA GLU A 443 23.31 -13.39 -14.15
C GLU A 443 22.03 -13.69 -14.95
N LYS A 444 21.77 -14.98 -15.14
CA LYS A 444 20.64 -15.45 -15.95
C LYS A 444 19.32 -15.23 -15.23
N LEU A 445 18.46 -14.38 -15.81
CA LEU A 445 17.07 -14.22 -15.40
C LEU A 445 16.12 -14.98 -16.34
N LEU A 446 15.24 -15.81 -15.78
CA LEU A 446 14.23 -16.52 -16.58
C LEU A 446 13.18 -15.55 -17.12
N PRO A 447 12.79 -15.63 -18.40
CA PRO A 447 11.72 -14.79 -18.91
C PRO A 447 10.37 -15.28 -18.35
N SER A 448 9.53 -14.37 -17.86
CA SER A 448 8.22 -14.71 -17.28
C SER A 448 7.32 -15.60 -18.16
N ARG A 449 7.46 -15.53 -19.49
CA ARG A 449 6.78 -16.44 -20.45
C ARG A 449 7.15 -17.92 -20.29
N ALA A 450 8.21 -18.25 -19.57
CA ALA A 450 8.61 -19.62 -19.28
C ALA A 450 7.85 -20.23 -18.08
N LEU A 451 7.19 -19.41 -17.25
CA LEU A 451 6.46 -19.89 -16.07
C LEU A 451 5.40 -20.97 -16.40
N PRO A 452 4.58 -20.85 -17.47
CA PRO A 452 3.64 -21.91 -17.83
C PRO A 452 4.31 -23.26 -18.11
N ALA A 453 5.50 -23.28 -18.74
CA ALA A 453 6.24 -24.51 -19.02
C ALA A 453 6.86 -25.14 -17.76
N LEU A 454 7.09 -24.33 -16.72
CA LEU A 454 7.49 -24.82 -15.40
C LEU A 454 6.33 -25.52 -14.68
N MET A 455 5.10 -25.07 -14.92
CA MET A 455 3.90 -25.60 -14.24
C MET A 455 3.22 -26.74 -15.00
N TRP A 456 3.25 -26.72 -16.34
CA TRP A 456 2.48 -27.63 -17.20
C TRP A 456 3.37 -28.44 -18.14
N SER A 457 3.28 -29.77 -18.01
CA SER A 457 4.07 -30.71 -18.82
C SER A 457 3.75 -30.67 -20.32
N GLY A 458 2.56 -30.21 -20.70
CA GLY A 458 2.14 -30.10 -22.11
C GLY A 458 2.89 -29.06 -22.92
N LEU A 459 3.61 -28.14 -22.26
CA LEU A 459 4.43 -27.10 -22.89
C LEU A 459 5.91 -27.45 -22.95
N ARG A 460 6.34 -28.59 -22.38
CA ARG A 460 7.68 -29.10 -22.66
C ARG A 460 7.73 -29.41 -24.16
N ARG A 461 8.52 -28.63 -24.91
CA ARG A 461 8.87 -28.97 -26.30
C ARG A 461 9.28 -30.44 -26.30
N LYS A 462 8.65 -31.26 -27.14
CA LYS A 462 9.27 -32.50 -27.61
C LYS A 462 10.65 -32.06 -28.11
N THR A 463 11.68 -32.45 -27.37
CA THR A 463 13.09 -32.14 -27.66
C THR A 463 13.46 -32.59 -29.06
#